data_AF-A0A4W3IV39-F1
#
_entry.id   AF-A0A4W3IV39-F1
#
_cell.length_a   1.000
_cell.length_b   1.000
_cell.length_c   1.000
_cell.angle_alpha   90.00
_cell.angle_beta   90.00
_cell.angle_gamma   90.00
#
_symmetry.space_group_name_H-M   'P 1'
#
loop_
_entity.id
_entity.type
_entity.pdbx_description
1 polymer ?
#
loop_
_entity_poly.entity_id
_entity_poly.type
_entity_poly.pdbx_seq_one_letter_code
_entity_poly.pdbx_strand_id
1 'polypeptide(L)'
;MLFIDLHKGGGRECISSIILELSKIDFHFEQNNVQHKTNKFGKERLIIRRGKEISITLYFDGRNYDKETDKITFIVKTGVTDKGPMIEFELADQLRKNEWSASVHKNSGSELSVIILPPANSIIGHYSLKCKISSDGKSATAEMGKFVLLFNPWCKDDDVFMDNKLDLKEYVQSDQGLLYQGVKMFIKTLAWHFGQYDKDILDICLAILDQSNNFLANPAKDYSKRNKPVYVSRVVTAMMNSEDDKGILLGRWSSTYPDGVNPLTWNGSTSILQQWYKNGFQAVRYGQCWVFSAVACTVFRCLGIPSRPITNFNSAHDTNANLEIDCIVDMKGKKIPGASRDTIWNFHCWTECWMKRCDLKPEFDGWQVLDATPQEKSEGIYCCGPTSIKAIKNGHINEKYDTKFVFSEVNADHVSWCLDEAKKLRKISVNTSIIGKFISTKGVKNDERVDITIFYKCPEGSAEERQTYNNANIERINIEPVDKEIYLKVITPIKHMNGSDLDIEIYLSNKATKEKYCDIMITAHTILYNGEILKKCGKKNESNLPIGPKKGNVPM
;
A
#
# COMPACT_ATOMS: atom_id res chain seq x y z
N MET A 1 -30.76 -14.22 12.84
CA MET A 1 -31.43 -14.91 11.72
C MET A 1 -32.10 -13.86 10.86
N LEU A 2 -31.58 -13.60 9.66
CA LEU A 2 -32.27 -12.86 8.62
C LEU A 2 -32.70 -13.90 7.57
N PHE A 3 -34.00 -14.08 7.39
CA PHE A 3 -34.56 -14.98 6.39
C PHE A 3 -35.03 -14.15 5.19
N ILE A 4 -34.79 -14.66 3.97
CA ILE A 4 -35.36 -14.09 2.75
C ILE A 4 -36.47 -15.04 2.32
N ASP A 5 -37.71 -14.55 2.36
CA ASP A 5 -38.91 -15.27 1.93
C ASP A 5 -39.18 -14.92 0.45
N LEU A 6 -39.34 -15.94 -0.40
CA LEU A 6 -39.43 -15.78 -1.85
C LEU A 6 -40.89 -15.71 -2.36
N HIS A 7 -41.91 -15.82 -1.50
CA HIS A 7 -43.30 -15.84 -1.95
C HIS A 7 -43.93 -14.44 -2.16
N LYS A 8 -44.43 -14.19 -3.38
CA LYS A 8 -45.55 -13.26 -3.63
C LYS A 8 -46.84 -14.08 -3.79
N GLY A 9 -47.88 -13.66 -3.08
CA GLY A 9 -49.05 -14.47 -2.75
C GLY A 9 -49.95 -14.97 -3.88
N GLY A 10 -50.74 -15.96 -3.52
CA GLY A 10 -51.85 -16.52 -4.30
C GLY A 10 -52.01 -18.01 -4.02
N GLY A 11 -52.95 -18.37 -3.14
CA GLY A 11 -53.27 -19.77 -2.84
C GLY A 11 -53.77 -20.51 -4.10
N ARG A 12 -53.33 -21.75 -4.29
CA ARG A 12 -53.89 -22.70 -5.27
C ARG A 12 -53.61 -24.15 -4.89
N GLU A 13 -54.55 -24.99 -5.31
CA GLU A 13 -54.72 -26.42 -5.04
C GLU A 13 -53.51 -27.30 -5.37
N CYS A 14 -53.44 -28.42 -4.65
CA CYS A 14 -52.38 -29.42 -4.66
C CYS A 14 -52.34 -30.20 -5.99
N ILE A 15 -51.71 -29.61 -7.00
CA ILE A 15 -51.09 -30.36 -8.11
C ILE A 15 -49.64 -30.56 -7.67
N SER A 16 -49.17 -31.81 -7.54
CA SER A 16 -47.76 -32.07 -7.25
C SER A 16 -46.90 -31.37 -8.30
N SER A 17 -46.23 -30.28 -7.91
CA SER A 17 -45.29 -29.60 -8.78
C SER A 17 -44.23 -30.60 -9.23
N ILE A 18 -44.11 -30.79 -10.55
CA ILE A 18 -43.07 -31.64 -11.15
C ILE A 18 -41.69 -31.07 -10.82
N ILE A 19 -41.58 -29.74 -10.71
CA ILE A 19 -40.34 -29.02 -10.39
C ILE A 19 -40.20 -28.93 -8.87
N LEU A 20 -39.03 -29.31 -8.35
CA LEU A 20 -38.67 -29.09 -6.96
C LEU A 20 -38.71 -27.58 -6.64
N GLU A 21 -39.55 -27.18 -5.68
CA GLU A 21 -39.82 -25.77 -5.36
C GLU A 21 -38.95 -25.31 -4.19
N LEU A 22 -38.07 -24.36 -4.44
CA LEU A 22 -37.24 -23.74 -3.40
C LEU A 22 -38.05 -22.66 -2.68
N SER A 23 -38.42 -22.92 -1.43
CA SER A 23 -39.21 -21.99 -0.62
C SER A 23 -38.35 -20.99 0.15
N LYS A 24 -37.21 -21.45 0.68
CA LYS A 24 -36.36 -20.63 1.55
C LYS A 24 -34.90 -21.02 1.46
N ILE A 25 -34.03 -20.04 1.74
CA ILE A 25 -32.58 -20.23 1.79
C ILE A 25 -32.05 -19.65 3.10
N ASP A 26 -31.14 -20.37 3.74
CA ASP A 26 -30.31 -19.86 4.83
C ASP A 26 -28.84 -19.85 4.41
N PHE A 27 -28.25 -18.66 4.38
CA PHE A 27 -26.84 -18.46 4.04
C PHE A 27 -25.90 -18.56 5.25
N HIS A 28 -26.43 -18.81 6.46
CA HIS A 28 -25.63 -18.95 7.67
C HIS A 28 -24.64 -17.79 7.89
N PHE A 29 -25.09 -16.55 7.67
CA PHE A 29 -24.22 -15.35 7.62
C PHE A 29 -23.24 -15.27 8.79
N GLU A 30 -23.71 -15.47 10.02
CA GLU A 30 -22.86 -15.37 11.22
C GLU A 30 -21.77 -16.45 11.24
N GLN A 31 -22.14 -17.72 10.99
CA GLN A 31 -21.20 -18.83 10.98
C GLN A 31 -20.17 -18.66 9.86
N ASN A 32 -20.62 -18.39 8.65
CA ASN A 32 -19.73 -18.19 7.51
C ASN A 32 -18.80 -16.98 7.73
N ASN A 33 -19.31 -15.83 8.17
CA ASN A 33 -18.46 -14.65 8.39
C ASN A 33 -17.40 -14.89 9.50
N VAL A 34 -17.72 -15.64 10.56
CA VAL A 34 -16.76 -16.02 11.60
C VAL A 34 -15.68 -16.97 11.04
N GLN A 35 -16.09 -17.97 10.25
CA GLN A 35 -15.15 -18.89 9.61
C GLN A 35 -14.23 -18.16 8.61
N HIS A 36 -14.75 -17.18 7.87
CA HIS A 36 -14.01 -16.39 6.90
C HIS A 36 -13.25 -15.19 7.48
N LYS A 37 -13.28 -14.98 8.80
CA LYS A 37 -12.61 -13.85 9.47
C LYS A 37 -13.06 -12.49 8.92
N THR A 38 -14.37 -12.37 8.72
CA THR A 38 -15.07 -11.18 8.17
C THR A 38 -16.20 -10.72 9.09
N ASN A 39 -16.42 -11.37 10.23
CA ASN A 39 -17.45 -11.02 11.21
C ASN A 39 -17.31 -9.60 11.81
N LYS A 40 -16.12 -8.98 11.73
CA LYS A 40 -15.92 -7.57 12.11
C LYS A 40 -16.63 -6.57 11.19
N PHE A 41 -16.94 -6.95 9.94
CA PHE A 41 -17.73 -6.12 9.01
C PHE A 41 -19.24 -6.12 9.33
N GLY A 42 -19.68 -6.90 10.32
CA GLY A 42 -21.09 -7.03 10.69
C GLY A 42 -21.69 -8.41 10.38
N LYS A 43 -22.98 -8.53 10.67
CA LYS A 43 -23.76 -9.80 10.58
C LYS A 43 -24.93 -9.74 9.60
N GLU A 44 -25.15 -8.60 8.95
CA GLU A 44 -26.33 -8.35 8.11
C GLU A 44 -26.20 -8.88 6.68
N ARG A 45 -24.97 -9.20 6.24
CA ARG A 45 -24.70 -9.71 4.88
C ARG A 45 -23.58 -10.73 4.87
N LEU A 46 -23.55 -11.58 3.85
CA LEU A 46 -22.50 -12.57 3.64
C LEU A 46 -21.24 -11.93 3.06
N ILE A 47 -20.13 -12.01 3.78
CA ILE A 47 -18.82 -11.54 3.34
C ILE A 47 -17.84 -12.70 3.51
N ILE A 48 -17.30 -13.18 2.41
CA ILE A 48 -16.51 -14.40 2.36
C ILE A 48 -15.17 -14.13 1.67
N ARG A 49 -14.29 -15.11 1.70
CA ARG A 49 -12.95 -15.06 1.12
C ARG A 49 -12.78 -16.23 0.17
N ARG A 50 -12.16 -16.00 -0.98
CA ARG A 50 -11.94 -17.00 -2.03
C ARG A 50 -11.12 -18.20 -1.54
N GLY A 51 -11.24 -19.35 -2.18
CA GLY A 51 -10.50 -20.56 -1.79
C GLY A 51 -10.92 -21.14 -0.44
N LYS A 52 -12.14 -20.85 0.03
CA LYS A 52 -12.68 -21.39 1.27
C LYS A 52 -14.18 -21.67 1.14
N GLU A 53 -14.58 -22.81 1.68
CA GLU A 53 -15.94 -23.34 1.69
C GLU A 53 -16.92 -22.44 2.44
N ILE A 54 -18.14 -22.31 1.90
CA ILE A 54 -19.30 -21.70 2.57
C ILE A 54 -20.40 -22.74 2.71
N SER A 55 -21.13 -22.70 3.82
CA SER A 55 -22.29 -23.56 4.03
C SER A 55 -23.59 -22.78 3.79
N ILE A 56 -24.53 -23.37 3.05
CA ILE A 56 -25.89 -22.86 2.86
C ILE A 56 -26.90 -23.98 3.07
N THR A 57 -28.13 -23.65 3.45
CA THR A 57 -29.24 -24.59 3.53
C THR A 57 -30.37 -24.15 2.61
N LEU A 58 -30.78 -25.06 1.73
CA LEU A 58 -31.94 -24.92 0.86
C LEU A 58 -33.13 -25.63 1.52
N TYR A 59 -34.28 -24.97 1.55
CA TYR A 59 -35.52 -25.52 2.04
C TYR A 59 -36.49 -25.66 0.86
N PHE A 60 -37.10 -26.83 0.73
CA PHE A 60 -38.02 -27.15 -0.35
C PHE A 60 -39.42 -27.40 0.17
N ASP A 61 -40.41 -27.00 -0.62
CA ASP A 61 -41.83 -27.23 -0.34
C ASP A 61 -42.37 -28.38 -1.20
N GLY A 62 -43.37 -29.08 -0.67
CA GLY A 62 -44.09 -30.16 -1.35
C GLY A 62 -43.35 -31.51 -1.41
N ARG A 63 -42.06 -31.52 -1.77
CA ARG A 63 -41.23 -32.75 -1.80
C ARG A 63 -39.75 -32.47 -1.52
N ASN A 64 -39.02 -33.54 -1.20
CA ASN A 64 -37.59 -33.50 -0.91
C ASN A 64 -36.75 -33.53 -2.21
N TYR A 65 -35.50 -33.08 -2.09
CA TYR A 65 -34.51 -33.21 -3.17
C TYR A 65 -34.16 -34.69 -3.41
N ASP A 66 -34.30 -35.12 -4.67
CA ASP A 66 -33.88 -36.43 -5.16
C ASP A 66 -32.84 -36.26 -6.26
N LYS A 67 -31.62 -36.75 -6.01
CA LYS A 67 -30.48 -36.62 -6.93
C LYS A 67 -30.67 -37.30 -8.28
N GLU A 68 -31.54 -38.30 -8.37
CA GLU A 68 -31.77 -39.04 -9.62
C GLU A 68 -32.70 -38.25 -10.57
N THR A 69 -33.61 -37.44 -10.01
CA THR A 69 -34.61 -36.67 -10.78
C THR A 69 -34.32 -35.18 -10.83
N ASP A 70 -33.63 -34.63 -9.83
CA ASP A 70 -33.40 -33.20 -9.65
C ASP A 70 -31.95 -32.80 -9.92
N LYS A 71 -31.79 -31.77 -10.75
CA LYS A 71 -30.51 -31.11 -11.00
C LYS A 71 -30.55 -29.70 -10.48
N ILE A 72 -29.57 -29.35 -9.64
CA ILE A 72 -29.38 -28.01 -9.10
C ILE A 72 -28.11 -27.42 -9.71
N THR A 73 -28.26 -26.30 -10.42
CA THR A 73 -27.15 -25.53 -10.99
C THR A 73 -27.11 -24.16 -10.32
N PHE A 74 -25.97 -23.83 -9.72
CA PHE A 74 -25.72 -22.50 -9.15
C PHE A 74 -25.15 -21.58 -10.22
N ILE A 75 -25.58 -20.33 -10.20
CA ILE A 75 -25.13 -19.29 -11.12
C ILE A 75 -24.62 -18.12 -10.28
N VAL A 76 -23.32 -17.85 -10.34
CA VAL A 76 -22.71 -16.68 -9.71
C VAL A 76 -22.37 -15.64 -10.76
N LYS A 77 -22.77 -14.39 -10.55
CA LYS A 77 -22.41 -13.25 -11.39
C LYS A 77 -21.67 -12.23 -10.55
N THR A 78 -20.47 -11.84 -10.97
CA THR A 78 -19.66 -10.81 -10.29
C THR A 78 -19.97 -9.43 -10.86
N GLY A 79 -19.77 -8.38 -10.04
CA GLY A 79 -19.76 -7.00 -10.48
C GLY A 79 -21.08 -6.24 -10.32
N VAL A 80 -20.98 -4.92 -10.51
CA VAL A 80 -22.09 -3.95 -10.39
C VAL A 80 -22.76 -3.64 -11.73
N THR A 81 -22.24 -4.18 -12.83
CA THR A 81 -22.75 -3.98 -14.19
C THR A 81 -23.09 -5.31 -14.85
N ASP A 82 -23.88 -5.26 -15.93
CA ASP A 82 -24.24 -6.47 -16.65
C ASP A 82 -23.09 -7.16 -17.40
N LYS A 83 -21.94 -6.48 -17.51
CA LYS A 83 -20.73 -6.95 -18.19
C LYS A 83 -19.83 -7.80 -17.31
N GLY A 84 -20.20 -8.02 -16.05
CA GLY A 84 -19.43 -8.87 -15.14
C GLY A 84 -19.51 -10.36 -15.50
N PRO A 85 -18.42 -11.14 -15.32
CA PRO A 85 -18.42 -12.58 -15.55
C PRO A 85 -19.53 -13.33 -14.81
N MET A 86 -20.11 -14.30 -15.49
CA MET A 86 -21.09 -15.26 -14.96
C MET A 86 -20.48 -16.66 -15.02
N ILE A 87 -20.64 -17.42 -13.94
CA ILE A 87 -20.12 -18.79 -13.82
C ILE A 87 -21.26 -19.68 -13.36
N GLU A 88 -21.47 -20.78 -14.06
CA GLU A 88 -22.44 -21.82 -13.72
C GLU A 88 -21.70 -23.07 -13.24
N PHE A 89 -22.20 -23.69 -12.18
CA PHE A 89 -21.64 -24.93 -11.64
C PHE A 89 -22.74 -25.78 -11.01
N GLU A 90 -22.69 -27.08 -11.25
CA GLU A 90 -23.69 -28.03 -10.79
C GLU A 90 -23.38 -28.55 -9.38
N LEU A 91 -24.44 -28.87 -8.64
CA LEU A 91 -24.36 -29.61 -7.39
C LEU A 91 -23.87 -31.04 -7.67
N ALA A 92 -22.81 -31.45 -6.99
CA ALA A 92 -22.19 -32.76 -7.18
C ALA A 92 -21.99 -33.50 -5.84
N ASP A 93 -21.44 -34.71 -5.88
CA ASP A 93 -21.10 -35.47 -4.67
C ASP A 93 -19.82 -34.95 -3.98
N GLN A 94 -18.92 -34.30 -4.72
CA GLN A 94 -17.62 -33.86 -4.21
C GLN A 94 -17.24 -32.47 -4.72
N LEU A 95 -16.57 -31.71 -3.85
CA LEU A 95 -15.99 -30.41 -4.21
C LEU A 95 -14.75 -30.56 -5.09
N ARG A 96 -14.55 -29.57 -5.94
CA ARG A 96 -13.37 -29.43 -6.81
C ARG A 96 -12.69 -28.11 -6.47
N LYS A 97 -11.38 -28.16 -6.15
CA LYS A 97 -10.66 -27.00 -5.60
C LYS A 97 -10.36 -25.89 -6.61
N ASN A 98 -10.19 -26.23 -7.88
CA ASN A 98 -9.68 -25.32 -8.92
C ASN A 98 -10.79 -24.63 -9.73
N GLU A 99 -12.04 -24.89 -9.41
CA GLU A 99 -13.20 -24.31 -10.06
C GLU A 99 -14.29 -24.02 -9.03
N TRP A 100 -15.30 -23.23 -9.42
CA TRP A 100 -16.48 -23.10 -8.58
C TRP A 100 -17.18 -24.45 -8.50
N SER A 101 -17.42 -24.94 -7.29
CA SER A 101 -18.06 -26.22 -7.07
C SER A 101 -19.05 -26.17 -5.92
N ALA A 102 -20.07 -27.03 -5.98
CA ALA A 102 -21.03 -27.24 -4.92
C ALA A 102 -21.14 -28.73 -4.63
N SER A 103 -21.30 -29.09 -3.35
CA SER A 103 -21.55 -30.47 -2.96
C SER A 103 -22.60 -30.61 -1.88
N VAL A 104 -23.27 -31.76 -1.86
CA VAL A 104 -24.22 -32.11 -0.80
C VAL A 104 -23.45 -32.43 0.48
N HIS A 105 -23.74 -31.67 1.54
CA HIS A 105 -23.23 -31.97 2.88
C HIS A 105 -24.18 -32.85 3.68
N LYS A 106 -25.49 -32.55 3.61
CA LYS A 106 -26.54 -33.30 4.30
C LYS A 106 -27.85 -33.13 3.55
N ASN A 107 -28.57 -34.23 3.33
CA ASN A 107 -29.94 -34.24 2.82
C ASN A 107 -30.85 -34.81 3.91
N SER A 108 -31.83 -34.05 4.39
CA SER A 108 -32.69 -34.47 5.51
C SER A 108 -34.08 -33.86 5.38
N GLY A 109 -35.03 -34.66 4.91
CA GLY A 109 -36.40 -34.18 4.70
C GLY A 109 -36.44 -33.06 3.67
N SER A 110 -37.09 -31.95 4.02
CA SER A 110 -37.19 -30.75 3.18
C SER A 110 -35.92 -29.88 3.17
N GLU A 111 -34.88 -30.26 3.92
CA GLU A 111 -33.65 -29.49 4.05
C GLU A 111 -32.48 -30.13 3.29
N LEU A 112 -31.84 -29.34 2.42
CA LEU A 112 -30.60 -29.71 1.76
C LEU A 112 -29.49 -28.74 2.16
N SER A 113 -28.56 -29.24 2.96
CA SER A 113 -27.34 -28.53 3.30
C SER A 113 -26.30 -28.72 2.19
N VAL A 114 -25.84 -27.61 1.63
CA VAL A 114 -24.90 -27.55 0.51
C VAL A 114 -23.65 -26.80 0.94
N ILE A 115 -22.49 -27.30 0.54
CA ILE A 115 -21.23 -26.57 0.62
C ILE A 115 -20.89 -26.03 -0.76
N ILE A 116 -20.58 -24.73 -0.85
CA ILE A 116 -20.07 -24.10 -2.07
C ILE A 116 -18.60 -23.72 -1.86
N LEU A 117 -17.74 -23.97 -2.84
CA LEU A 117 -16.32 -23.62 -2.81
C LEU A 117 -15.97 -22.70 -3.99
N PRO A 118 -15.70 -21.40 -3.75
CA PRO A 118 -15.02 -20.56 -4.73
C PRO A 118 -13.53 -20.96 -4.83
N PRO A 119 -12.94 -21.04 -6.04
CA PRO A 119 -11.51 -21.32 -6.19
C PRO A 119 -10.66 -20.18 -5.63
N ALA A 120 -9.41 -20.48 -5.24
CA ALA A 120 -8.49 -19.52 -4.61
C ALA A 120 -8.07 -18.37 -5.54
N ASN A 121 -8.27 -18.50 -6.84
CA ASN A 121 -8.03 -17.47 -7.85
C ASN A 121 -9.32 -16.79 -8.34
N SER A 122 -10.41 -16.85 -7.56
CA SER A 122 -11.65 -16.14 -7.90
C SER A 122 -11.44 -14.63 -7.95
N ILE A 123 -12.24 -13.98 -8.78
CA ILE A 123 -12.35 -12.51 -8.86
C ILE A 123 -12.92 -11.99 -7.54
N ILE A 124 -12.34 -10.93 -6.98
CA ILE A 124 -12.91 -10.27 -5.79
C ILE A 124 -13.99 -9.26 -6.18
N GLY A 125 -14.97 -9.04 -5.29
CA GLY A 125 -16.00 -8.02 -5.47
C GLY A 125 -17.39 -8.45 -5.01
N HIS A 126 -18.39 -7.70 -5.46
CA HIS A 126 -19.79 -8.03 -5.27
C HIS A 126 -20.22 -9.18 -6.18
N TYR A 127 -21.02 -10.09 -5.63
CA TYR A 127 -21.60 -11.23 -6.34
C TYR A 127 -23.10 -11.32 -6.08
N SER A 128 -23.84 -11.75 -7.11
CA SER A 128 -25.20 -12.30 -6.97
C SER A 128 -25.18 -13.81 -7.19
N LEU A 129 -25.94 -14.55 -6.39
CA LEU A 129 -26.14 -15.98 -6.52
C LEU A 129 -27.58 -16.27 -6.97
N LYS A 130 -27.71 -17.16 -7.96
CA LYS A 130 -28.98 -17.74 -8.40
C LYS A 130 -28.88 -19.26 -8.37
N CYS A 131 -30.04 -19.91 -8.32
CA CYS A 131 -30.16 -21.35 -8.41
C CYS A 131 -31.14 -21.69 -9.52
N LYS A 132 -30.70 -22.52 -10.48
CA LYS A 132 -31.55 -23.13 -11.49
C LYS A 132 -31.81 -24.57 -11.07
N ILE A 133 -33.08 -24.91 -10.88
CA ILE A 133 -33.55 -26.23 -10.49
C ILE A 133 -34.24 -26.83 -11.71
N SER A 134 -33.81 -28.03 -12.11
CA SER A 134 -34.42 -28.78 -13.20
C SER A 134 -34.91 -30.14 -12.71
N SER A 135 -36.17 -30.47 -12.98
CA SER A 135 -36.81 -31.74 -12.64
C SER A 135 -37.60 -32.23 -13.86
N ASP A 136 -37.38 -33.47 -14.29
CA ASP A 136 -38.08 -34.13 -15.41
C ASP A 136 -38.22 -33.27 -16.68
N GLY A 137 -37.13 -32.58 -17.06
CA GLY A 137 -37.05 -31.78 -18.28
C GLY A 137 -37.66 -30.37 -18.19
N LYS A 138 -38.22 -29.98 -17.04
CA LYS A 138 -38.65 -28.60 -16.76
C LYS A 138 -37.65 -27.91 -15.84
N SER A 139 -37.47 -26.60 -15.98
CA SER A 139 -36.54 -25.84 -15.13
C SER A 139 -37.13 -24.53 -14.62
N ALA A 140 -36.81 -24.16 -13.38
CA ALA A 140 -37.08 -22.86 -12.79
C ALA A 140 -35.78 -22.24 -12.27
N THR A 141 -35.67 -20.91 -12.31
CA THR A 141 -34.53 -20.17 -11.77
C THR A 141 -35.00 -19.25 -10.65
N ALA A 142 -34.36 -19.35 -9.48
CA ALA A 142 -34.61 -18.52 -8.31
C ALA A 142 -33.41 -17.62 -8.02
N GLU A 143 -33.68 -16.34 -7.73
CA GLU A 143 -32.69 -15.42 -7.16
C GLU A 143 -32.48 -15.80 -5.69
N MET A 144 -31.24 -16.05 -5.29
CA MET A 144 -30.94 -16.49 -3.92
C MET A 144 -30.54 -15.33 -3.02
N GLY A 145 -29.61 -14.50 -3.49
CA GLY A 145 -29.07 -13.42 -2.68
C GLY A 145 -27.79 -12.83 -3.24
N LYS A 146 -27.14 -11.98 -2.45
CA LYS A 146 -25.89 -11.30 -2.80
C LYS A 146 -24.85 -11.53 -1.71
N PHE A 147 -23.58 -11.54 -2.10
CA PHE A 147 -22.45 -11.65 -1.18
C PHE A 147 -21.24 -10.87 -1.68
N VAL A 148 -20.24 -10.70 -0.82
CA VAL A 148 -18.94 -10.12 -1.19
C VAL A 148 -17.86 -11.19 -1.08
N LEU A 149 -17.00 -11.28 -2.09
CA LEU A 149 -15.85 -12.16 -2.12
C LEU A 149 -14.55 -11.34 -2.05
N LEU A 150 -13.70 -11.66 -1.07
CA LEU A 150 -12.42 -10.97 -0.82
C LEU A 150 -11.22 -11.90 -1.04
N PHE A 151 -10.02 -11.33 -1.07
CA PHE A 151 -8.77 -12.08 -1.01
C PHE A 151 -8.67 -12.88 0.30
N ASN A 152 -7.95 -14.01 0.27
CA ASN A 152 -7.86 -14.94 1.39
C ASN A 152 -6.42 -15.19 1.84
N PRO A 153 -5.89 -14.37 2.76
CA PRO A 153 -4.52 -14.57 3.23
C PRO A 153 -4.37 -15.77 4.18
N TRP A 154 -5.46 -16.47 4.51
CA TRP A 154 -5.43 -17.75 5.25
C TRP A 154 -5.42 -18.98 4.33
N CYS A 155 -5.61 -18.84 3.02
CA CYS A 155 -5.64 -19.95 2.08
C CYS A 155 -4.28 -20.11 1.39
N LYS A 156 -3.64 -21.28 1.52
CA LYS A 156 -2.29 -21.56 0.97
C LYS A 156 -2.21 -21.42 -0.56
N ASP A 157 -3.33 -21.67 -1.23
CA ASP A 157 -3.43 -21.60 -2.69
C ASP A 157 -3.71 -20.17 -3.18
N ASP A 158 -3.96 -19.21 -2.27
CA ASP A 158 -4.14 -17.80 -2.61
C ASP A 158 -2.79 -17.09 -2.74
N ASP A 159 -2.67 -16.21 -3.73
CA ASP A 159 -1.48 -15.39 -3.97
C ASP A 159 -1.16 -14.42 -2.82
N VAL A 160 -2.10 -14.13 -1.92
CA VAL A 160 -1.85 -13.30 -0.73
C VAL A 160 -1.66 -14.11 0.57
N PHE A 161 -1.46 -15.42 0.46
CA PHE A 161 -1.27 -16.29 1.62
C PHE A 161 -0.14 -15.82 2.54
N MET A 162 -0.43 -15.73 3.84
CA MET A 162 0.54 -15.42 4.88
C MET A 162 0.46 -16.46 5.99
N ASP A 163 1.56 -17.18 6.22
CA ASP A 163 1.57 -18.34 7.13
C ASP A 163 1.48 -17.94 8.61
N ASN A 164 2.09 -16.81 8.98
CA ASN A 164 2.16 -16.38 10.37
C ASN A 164 0.82 -15.75 10.84
N LYS A 165 0.18 -16.41 11.82
CA LYS A 165 -1.10 -15.97 12.41
C LYS A 165 -1.02 -14.61 13.11
N LEU A 166 0.12 -14.24 13.67
CA LEU A 166 0.30 -12.95 14.34
C LEU A 166 0.44 -11.85 13.30
N ASP A 167 1.17 -12.11 12.22
CA ASP A 167 1.29 -11.18 11.09
C ASP A 167 -0.09 -10.95 10.45
N LEU A 168 -0.92 -12.00 10.30
CA LEU A 168 -2.31 -11.87 9.85
C LEU A 168 -3.17 -11.00 10.78
N LYS A 169 -2.95 -11.09 12.10
CA LYS A 169 -3.66 -10.26 13.07
C LYS A 169 -3.28 -8.78 12.90
N GLU A 170 -2.00 -8.47 12.71
CA GLU A 170 -1.52 -7.10 12.53
C GLU A 170 -1.87 -6.53 11.16
N TYR A 171 -1.52 -7.24 10.09
CA TYR A 171 -1.50 -6.72 8.72
C TYR A 171 -2.82 -6.90 7.97
N VAL A 172 -3.82 -7.57 8.57
CA VAL A 172 -5.18 -7.70 8.01
C VAL A 172 -6.23 -7.28 9.03
N GLN A 173 -6.15 -7.80 10.27
CA GLN A 173 -7.24 -7.67 11.24
C GLN A 173 -7.17 -6.43 12.16
N SER A 174 -6.02 -5.76 12.24
CA SER A 174 -5.86 -4.55 13.04
C SER A 174 -6.36 -3.33 12.25
N ASP A 175 -7.27 -2.56 12.85
CA ASP A 175 -7.89 -1.34 12.31
C ASP A 175 -7.34 -0.05 12.96
N GLN A 176 -6.32 -0.21 13.78
CA GLN A 176 -5.51 0.85 14.36
C GLN A 176 -4.03 0.55 14.05
N GLY A 177 -3.24 1.59 13.90
CA GLY A 177 -1.81 1.46 13.68
C GLY A 177 -1.04 2.73 14.00
N LEU A 178 0.26 2.66 13.70
CA LEU A 178 1.20 3.74 13.93
C LEU A 178 1.92 4.06 12.63
N LEU A 179 2.10 5.35 12.38
CA LEU A 179 2.92 5.91 11.32
C LEU A 179 4.14 6.60 11.95
N TYR A 180 5.23 6.68 11.22
CA TYR A 180 6.44 7.36 11.69
C TYR A 180 6.70 8.61 10.84
N GLN A 181 7.14 9.68 11.49
CA GLN A 181 7.41 10.98 10.87
C GLN A 181 8.58 11.68 11.56
N GLY A 182 8.91 12.89 11.10
CA GLY A 182 9.94 13.73 11.71
C GLY A 182 11.25 13.65 10.95
N VAL A 183 12.34 13.43 11.66
CA VAL A 183 13.68 13.33 11.06
C VAL A 183 14.39 12.10 11.63
N LYS A 184 15.40 11.60 10.92
CA LYS A 184 16.16 10.41 11.35
C LYS A 184 16.71 10.47 12.78
N MET A 185 17.02 11.68 13.28
CA MET A 185 17.54 11.92 14.63
C MET A 185 16.45 11.99 15.70
N PHE A 186 15.19 12.24 15.31
CA PHE A 186 14.06 12.38 16.20
C PHE A 186 12.78 11.89 15.50
N ILE A 187 12.59 10.57 15.55
CA ILE A 187 11.45 9.88 14.95
C ILE A 187 10.23 10.07 15.85
N LYS A 188 9.19 10.66 15.30
CA LYS A 188 7.88 10.83 15.94
C LYS A 188 6.95 9.71 15.52
N THR A 189 6.08 9.33 16.44
CA THR A 189 5.01 8.35 16.21
C THR A 189 3.68 9.10 16.07
N LEU A 190 2.89 8.74 15.07
CA LEU A 190 1.53 9.22 14.84
C LEU A 190 0.58 8.03 14.89
N ALA A 191 -0.40 8.06 15.79
CA ALA A 191 -1.46 7.07 15.81
C ALA A 191 -2.43 7.30 14.64
N TRP A 192 -2.89 6.21 14.04
CA TRP A 192 -3.79 6.26 12.89
C TRP A 192 -4.89 5.21 12.98
N HIS A 193 -6.12 5.65 12.79
CA HIS A 193 -7.27 4.77 12.64
C HIS A 193 -7.48 4.38 11.17
N PHE A 194 -7.09 3.17 10.81
CA PHE A 194 -7.37 2.64 9.47
C PHE A 194 -8.87 2.45 9.27
N GLY A 195 -9.55 1.84 10.24
CA GLY A 195 -11.02 1.76 10.23
C GLY A 195 -11.61 0.95 9.08
N GLN A 196 -10.90 -0.07 8.59
CA GLN A 196 -11.39 -0.88 7.45
C GLN A 196 -12.72 -1.61 7.71
N TYR A 197 -13.13 -1.73 8.99
CA TYR A 197 -14.40 -2.33 9.41
C TYR A 197 -15.50 -1.30 9.70
N ASP A 198 -15.19 -0.02 9.63
CA ASP A 198 -16.17 1.03 9.86
C ASP A 198 -17.26 1.01 8.80
N LYS A 199 -18.39 1.61 9.16
CA LYS A 199 -19.56 1.68 8.30
C LYS A 199 -19.21 2.21 6.90
N ASP A 200 -19.76 1.54 5.89
CA ASP A 200 -19.62 1.84 4.46
C ASP A 200 -18.22 1.61 3.85
N ILE A 201 -17.17 1.41 4.65
CA ILE A 201 -15.78 1.36 4.15
C ILE A 201 -15.54 0.20 3.19
N LEU A 202 -16.11 -0.98 3.44
CA LEU A 202 -15.98 -2.11 2.52
C LEU A 202 -16.59 -1.82 1.15
N ASP A 203 -17.77 -1.20 1.11
CA ASP A 203 -18.44 -0.86 -0.14
C ASP A 203 -17.72 0.27 -0.87
N ILE A 204 -17.17 1.23 -0.14
CA ILE A 204 -16.31 2.28 -0.70
C ILE A 204 -15.04 1.67 -1.30
N CYS A 205 -14.41 0.71 -0.61
CA CYS A 205 -13.20 0.02 -1.10
C CYS A 205 -13.47 -0.74 -2.41
N LEU A 206 -14.64 -1.33 -2.56
CA LEU A 206 -15.05 -1.97 -3.82
C LEU A 206 -15.38 -0.94 -4.90
N ALA A 207 -16.05 0.17 -4.53
CA ALA A 207 -16.36 1.26 -5.45
C ALA A 207 -15.09 1.95 -6.01
N ILE A 208 -13.99 2.00 -5.24
CA ILE A 208 -12.70 2.48 -5.73
C ILE A 208 -12.27 1.74 -7.00
N LEU A 209 -12.43 0.41 -7.04
CA LEU A 209 -12.08 -0.39 -8.22
C LEU A 209 -12.97 -0.04 -9.41
N ASP A 210 -14.26 0.23 -9.14
CA ASP A 210 -15.28 0.60 -10.14
C ASP A 210 -15.17 2.06 -10.61
N GLN A 211 -14.35 2.90 -9.97
CA GLN A 211 -14.09 4.29 -10.40
C GLN A 211 -12.74 4.49 -11.08
N SER A 212 -11.93 3.44 -11.20
CA SER A 212 -10.66 3.50 -11.94
C SER A 212 -10.86 3.71 -13.45
N ASN A 213 -9.94 4.43 -14.09
CA ASN A 213 -9.94 4.59 -15.54
C ASN A 213 -9.91 3.23 -16.26
N ASN A 214 -9.25 2.22 -15.70
CA ASN A 214 -9.26 0.85 -16.20
C ASN A 214 -10.68 0.27 -16.32
N PHE A 215 -11.47 0.42 -15.25
CA PHE A 215 -12.86 -0.04 -15.22
C PHE A 215 -13.73 0.80 -16.15
N LEU A 216 -13.63 2.13 -16.08
CA LEU A 216 -14.44 3.04 -16.90
C LEU A 216 -14.20 2.82 -18.40
N ALA A 217 -12.96 2.51 -18.80
CA ALA A 217 -12.62 2.20 -20.18
C ALA A 217 -13.15 0.83 -20.63
N ASN A 218 -13.00 -0.22 -19.81
CA ASN A 218 -13.49 -1.56 -20.14
C ASN A 218 -13.79 -2.41 -18.89
N PRO A 219 -15.05 -2.41 -18.40
CA PRO A 219 -15.43 -3.14 -17.19
C PRO A 219 -15.14 -4.64 -17.26
N ALA A 220 -15.40 -5.28 -18.41
CA ALA A 220 -15.20 -6.73 -18.57
C ALA A 220 -13.72 -7.12 -18.46
N LYS A 221 -12.82 -6.31 -19.06
CA LYS A 221 -11.37 -6.50 -18.97
C LYS A 221 -10.82 -6.21 -17.58
N ASP A 222 -11.41 -5.25 -16.87
CA ASP A 222 -11.04 -4.96 -15.49
C ASP A 222 -11.44 -6.11 -14.56
N TYR A 223 -12.70 -6.59 -14.62
CA TYR A 223 -13.15 -7.74 -13.82
C TYR A 223 -12.28 -8.98 -14.01
N SER A 224 -11.89 -9.31 -15.25
CA SER A 224 -11.07 -10.51 -15.52
C SER A 224 -9.67 -10.48 -14.90
N LYS A 225 -9.23 -9.32 -14.39
CA LYS A 225 -7.93 -9.13 -13.75
C LYS A 225 -8.03 -8.92 -12.23
N ARG A 226 -9.23 -8.67 -11.68
CA ARG A 226 -9.46 -8.48 -10.24
C ARG A 226 -9.21 -9.74 -9.39
N ASN A 227 -8.89 -10.87 -10.01
CA ASN A 227 -8.36 -12.02 -9.29
C ASN A 227 -6.85 -11.93 -8.99
N LYS A 228 -6.12 -10.99 -9.57
CA LYS A 228 -4.66 -10.85 -9.39
C LYS A 228 -4.36 -9.74 -8.38
N PRO A 229 -3.71 -10.02 -7.24
CA PRO A 229 -3.38 -8.99 -6.26
C PRO A 229 -2.44 -7.93 -6.83
N VAL A 230 -1.53 -8.30 -7.75
CA VAL A 230 -0.65 -7.37 -8.48
C VAL A 230 -1.45 -6.34 -9.30
N TYR A 231 -2.56 -6.76 -9.91
CA TYR A 231 -3.40 -5.85 -10.69
C TYR A 231 -4.22 -4.93 -9.78
N VAL A 232 -4.89 -5.52 -8.79
CA VAL A 232 -5.70 -4.77 -7.82
C VAL A 232 -4.82 -3.76 -7.07
N SER A 233 -3.58 -4.12 -6.74
CA SER A 233 -2.65 -3.22 -6.06
C SER A 233 -2.29 -1.99 -6.89
N ARG A 234 -1.99 -2.16 -8.19
CA ARG A 234 -1.80 -1.03 -9.11
C ARG A 234 -3.03 -0.13 -9.20
N VAL A 235 -4.22 -0.72 -9.37
CA VAL A 235 -5.47 0.06 -9.45
C VAL A 235 -5.70 0.87 -8.18
N VAL A 236 -5.55 0.26 -7.00
CA VAL A 236 -5.71 0.96 -5.72
C VAL A 236 -4.69 2.07 -5.57
N THR A 237 -3.42 1.82 -5.87
CA THR A 237 -2.36 2.84 -5.79
C THR A 237 -2.65 4.05 -6.67
N ALA A 238 -3.06 3.83 -7.93
CA ALA A 238 -3.45 4.91 -8.84
C ALA A 238 -4.62 5.73 -8.29
N MET A 239 -5.65 5.03 -7.78
CA MET A 239 -6.85 5.66 -7.24
C MET A 239 -6.64 6.46 -5.95
N MET A 240 -5.51 6.32 -5.26
CA MET A 240 -5.27 7.09 -4.04
C MET A 240 -5.05 8.58 -4.33
N ASN A 241 -4.48 8.92 -5.48
CA ASN A 241 -4.22 10.30 -5.89
C ASN A 241 -5.14 10.73 -7.04
N SER A 242 -5.45 12.01 -7.12
CA SER A 242 -6.41 12.56 -8.08
C SER A 242 -5.77 13.15 -9.35
N GLU A 243 -4.55 12.74 -9.72
CA GLU A 243 -3.84 13.33 -10.86
C GLU A 243 -4.40 12.85 -12.21
N ASP A 244 -4.69 11.55 -12.34
CA ASP A 244 -5.15 10.94 -13.60
C ASP A 244 -6.57 10.33 -13.50
N ASP A 245 -6.88 9.68 -12.37
CA ASP A 245 -8.17 9.04 -12.08
C ASP A 245 -9.14 9.97 -11.31
N LYS A 246 -10.38 9.51 -11.09
CA LYS A 246 -11.27 10.07 -10.05
C LYS A 246 -10.78 9.70 -8.63
N GLY A 247 -9.51 9.95 -8.36
CA GLY A 247 -8.83 9.49 -7.17
C GLY A 247 -9.26 10.20 -5.89
N ILE A 248 -8.81 9.63 -4.78
CA ILE A 248 -9.36 9.91 -3.45
C ILE A 248 -8.82 11.22 -2.88
N LEU A 249 -7.52 11.46 -2.99
CA LEU A 249 -6.86 12.59 -2.34
C LEU A 249 -6.23 13.52 -3.37
N LEU A 250 -6.42 14.83 -3.16
CA LEU A 250 -5.63 15.85 -3.82
C LEU A 250 -4.38 16.16 -2.97
N GLY A 251 -3.20 15.99 -3.55
CA GLY A 251 -1.92 16.27 -2.90
C GLY A 251 -1.65 17.77 -2.76
N ARG A 252 -1.09 18.20 -1.63
CA ARG A 252 -0.61 19.59 -1.47
C ARG A 252 0.56 19.70 -0.50
N TRP A 253 1.70 20.14 -1.01
CA TRP A 253 2.93 20.39 -0.26
C TRP A 253 3.22 21.89 -0.11
N SER A 254 2.20 22.66 0.27
CA SER A 254 2.31 24.09 0.57
C SER A 254 2.27 24.32 2.08
N SER A 255 2.58 25.52 2.55
CA SER A 255 2.41 25.93 3.95
C SER A 255 0.97 26.31 4.33
N THR A 256 0.05 26.40 3.36
CA THR A 256 -1.36 26.80 3.59
C THR A 256 -2.37 25.88 2.90
N TYR A 257 -3.54 25.73 3.53
CA TYR A 257 -4.64 24.84 3.11
C TYR A 257 -6.01 25.55 3.26
N PRO A 258 -6.27 26.65 2.54
CA PRO A 258 -7.43 27.52 2.80
C PRO A 258 -8.80 26.89 2.47
N ASP A 259 -8.82 25.94 1.55
CA ASP A 259 -10.03 25.33 0.97
C ASP A 259 -10.09 23.81 1.23
N GLY A 260 -9.36 23.33 2.24
CA GLY A 260 -9.29 21.91 2.57
C GLY A 260 -8.77 21.67 3.97
N VAL A 261 -8.57 20.41 4.30
CA VAL A 261 -8.04 19.96 5.59
C VAL A 261 -6.52 19.98 5.54
N ASN A 262 -5.90 20.53 6.59
CA ASN A 262 -4.46 20.43 6.78
C ASN A 262 -4.08 18.95 6.94
N PRO A 263 -3.19 18.39 6.11
CA PRO A 263 -2.80 16.98 6.15
C PRO A 263 -2.32 16.47 7.52
N LEU A 264 -1.79 17.35 8.38
CA LEU A 264 -1.33 17.03 9.74
C LEU A 264 -2.48 16.78 10.74
N THR A 265 -3.71 17.16 10.40
CA THR A 265 -4.87 17.03 11.29
C THR A 265 -5.65 15.72 11.08
N TRP A 266 -5.38 15.01 9.98
CA TRP A 266 -5.95 13.69 9.78
C TRP A 266 -5.42 12.71 10.83
N ASN A 267 -6.32 11.92 11.39
CA ASN A 267 -6.04 10.88 12.37
C ASN A 267 -6.59 9.50 11.95
N GLY A 268 -7.14 9.39 10.74
CA GLY A 268 -7.71 8.15 10.25
C GLY A 268 -8.18 8.23 8.79
N SER A 269 -8.42 7.06 8.20
CA SER A 269 -8.79 6.90 6.79
C SER A 269 -10.30 6.94 6.55
N THR A 270 -11.11 6.59 7.57
CA THR A 270 -12.57 6.46 7.46
C THR A 270 -13.23 7.73 6.93
N SER A 271 -12.92 8.88 7.53
CA SER A 271 -13.54 10.16 7.16
C SER A 271 -13.15 10.60 5.76
N ILE A 272 -11.92 10.35 5.33
CA ILE A 272 -11.43 10.64 3.97
C ILE A 272 -12.23 9.81 2.95
N LEU A 273 -12.27 8.49 3.14
CA LEU A 273 -12.97 7.57 2.23
C LEU A 273 -14.47 7.88 2.12
N GLN A 274 -15.12 8.14 3.26
CA GLN A 274 -16.53 8.50 3.29
C GLN A 274 -16.81 9.87 2.65
N GLN A 275 -15.92 10.86 2.81
CA GLN A 275 -16.06 12.15 2.15
C GLN A 275 -15.95 12.03 0.64
N TRP A 276 -14.94 11.31 0.14
CA TRP A 276 -14.78 11.04 -1.29
C TRP A 276 -16.05 10.42 -1.88
N TYR A 277 -16.59 9.38 -1.21
CA TYR A 277 -17.79 8.69 -1.68
C TYR A 277 -19.04 9.56 -1.63
N LYS A 278 -19.31 10.23 -0.50
CA LYS A 278 -20.50 11.08 -0.30
C LYS A 278 -20.52 12.31 -1.22
N ASN A 279 -19.36 12.82 -1.59
CA ASN A 279 -19.23 13.98 -2.49
C ASN A 279 -19.17 13.57 -3.97
N GLY A 280 -19.67 12.38 -4.33
CA GLY A 280 -19.77 11.95 -5.72
C GLY A 280 -18.40 11.69 -6.37
N PHE A 281 -17.47 11.10 -5.61
CA PHE A 281 -16.11 10.76 -6.04
C PHE A 281 -15.22 11.97 -6.33
N GLN A 282 -15.50 13.12 -5.70
CA GLN A 282 -14.63 14.29 -5.75
C GLN A 282 -13.44 14.11 -4.80
N ALA A 283 -12.26 14.49 -5.27
CA ALA A 283 -11.02 14.38 -4.51
C ALA A 283 -11.08 15.17 -3.19
N VAL A 284 -10.69 14.52 -2.10
CA VAL A 284 -10.63 15.09 -0.75
C VAL A 284 -9.36 15.92 -0.61
N ARG A 285 -9.54 17.16 -0.13
CA ARG A 285 -8.47 18.13 0.08
C ARG A 285 -8.07 18.13 1.56
N TYR A 286 -6.82 17.94 1.96
CA TYR A 286 -5.63 17.57 1.18
C TYR A 286 -4.92 16.36 1.80
N GLY A 287 -4.09 15.69 0.98
CA GLY A 287 -3.21 14.60 1.39
C GLY A 287 -1.72 14.94 1.25
N GLN A 288 -0.89 14.25 2.03
CA GLN A 288 0.57 14.15 1.92
C GLN A 288 0.98 12.68 2.08
N CYS A 289 2.24 12.31 1.85
CA CYS A 289 2.63 10.91 1.62
C CYS A 289 2.15 9.91 2.70
N TRP A 290 2.19 10.28 3.99
CA TRP A 290 1.70 9.40 5.06
C TRP A 290 0.17 9.22 5.02
N VAL A 291 -0.58 10.22 4.56
CA VAL A 291 -2.03 10.14 4.37
C VAL A 291 -2.34 9.20 3.21
N PHE A 292 -1.64 9.34 2.07
CA PHE A 292 -1.77 8.44 0.93
C PHE A 292 -1.46 6.99 1.33
N SER A 293 -0.32 6.76 2.00
CA SER A 293 0.09 5.44 2.50
C SER A 293 -0.95 4.84 3.46
N ALA A 294 -1.45 5.62 4.43
CA ALA A 294 -2.38 5.09 5.42
C ALA A 294 -3.77 4.77 4.84
N VAL A 295 -4.27 5.59 3.91
CA VAL A 295 -5.52 5.31 3.17
C VAL A 295 -5.34 4.09 2.26
N ALA A 296 -4.23 3.97 1.54
CA ALA A 296 -3.92 2.79 0.73
C ALA A 296 -3.91 1.51 1.57
N CYS A 297 -3.22 1.53 2.72
CA CYS A 297 -3.17 0.40 3.66
C CYS A 297 -4.58 0.01 4.14
N THR A 298 -5.45 0.98 4.44
CA THR A 298 -6.86 0.73 4.79
C THR A 298 -7.57 -0.05 3.70
N VAL A 299 -7.47 0.40 2.44
CA VAL A 299 -8.12 -0.25 1.30
C VAL A 299 -7.57 -1.66 1.08
N PHE A 300 -6.26 -1.86 1.14
CA PHE A 300 -5.64 -3.18 1.02
C PHE A 300 -6.09 -4.16 2.11
N ARG A 301 -6.07 -3.73 3.38
CA ARG A 301 -6.56 -4.55 4.50
C ARG A 301 -8.03 -4.91 4.33
N CYS A 302 -8.84 -3.95 3.89
CA CYS A 302 -10.26 -4.13 3.64
C CYS A 302 -10.52 -5.21 2.58
N LEU A 303 -9.78 -5.15 1.46
CA LEU A 303 -9.87 -6.12 0.36
C LEU A 303 -9.26 -7.50 0.70
N GLY A 304 -8.56 -7.62 1.82
CA GLY A 304 -7.93 -8.85 2.29
C GLY A 304 -6.48 -9.06 1.87
N ILE A 305 -5.81 -8.02 1.37
CA ILE A 305 -4.37 -8.06 1.05
C ILE A 305 -3.60 -7.62 2.32
N PRO A 306 -2.75 -8.48 2.91
CA PRO A 306 -1.97 -8.10 4.08
C PRO A 306 -1.06 -6.91 3.75
N SER A 307 -1.13 -5.85 4.56
CA SER A 307 -0.41 -4.61 4.27
C SER A 307 0.04 -3.84 5.52
N ARG A 308 1.09 -3.03 5.35
CA ARG A 308 1.66 -2.18 6.39
C ARG A 308 2.19 -0.85 5.82
N PRO A 309 2.01 0.27 6.52
CA PRO A 309 2.68 1.52 6.15
C PRO A 309 4.16 1.45 6.48
N ILE A 310 4.98 2.03 5.62
CA ILE A 310 6.42 2.14 5.76
C ILE A 310 6.80 3.62 5.76
N THR A 311 7.80 3.97 6.57
CA THR A 311 8.42 5.29 6.55
C THR A 311 9.91 5.15 6.25
N ASN A 312 10.40 5.82 5.22
CA ASN A 312 11.81 5.94 4.89
C ASN A 312 12.34 7.33 5.26
N PHE A 313 13.36 7.43 6.11
CA PHE A 313 13.96 8.73 6.45
C PHE A 313 15.09 9.06 5.49
N ASN A 314 15.26 10.35 5.18
CA ASN A 314 16.12 10.81 4.09
C ASN A 314 15.80 10.10 2.77
N SER A 315 14.53 10.15 2.36
CA SER A 315 14.08 9.52 1.11
C SER A 315 14.51 10.38 -0.07
N ALA A 316 15.21 9.77 -1.02
CA ALA A 316 15.56 10.44 -2.26
C ALA A 316 14.35 10.50 -3.20
N HIS A 317 14.19 11.61 -3.91
CA HIS A 317 13.34 11.71 -5.10
C HIS A 317 14.24 12.07 -6.27
N ASP A 318 14.70 11.04 -6.97
CA ASP A 318 15.52 11.13 -8.18
C ASP A 318 14.59 11.34 -9.38
N THR A 319 14.78 12.46 -10.09
CA THR A 319 13.92 12.87 -11.21
C THR A 319 14.45 12.47 -12.59
N ASN A 320 15.69 11.96 -12.67
CA ASN A 320 16.33 11.59 -13.94
C ASN A 320 16.76 10.11 -13.99
N ALA A 321 16.54 9.38 -12.89
CA ALA A 321 16.86 7.97 -12.73
C ALA A 321 18.35 7.66 -12.94
N ASN A 322 19.26 8.55 -12.55
CA ASN A 322 20.70 8.29 -12.56
C ASN A 322 21.22 7.72 -11.23
N LEU A 323 20.36 7.60 -10.22
CA LEU A 323 20.67 7.10 -8.88
C LEU A 323 21.64 8.01 -8.10
N GLU A 324 21.72 9.27 -8.51
CA GLU A 324 22.38 10.36 -7.82
C GLU A 324 21.34 11.45 -7.48
N ILE A 325 21.54 12.13 -6.36
CA ILE A 325 20.72 13.29 -5.95
C ILE A 325 21.61 14.51 -5.96
N ASP A 326 21.38 15.38 -6.94
CA ASP A 326 22.21 16.56 -7.16
C ASP A 326 21.77 17.75 -6.29
N CYS A 327 22.67 18.18 -5.41
CA CYS A 327 22.54 19.42 -4.66
C CYS A 327 23.50 20.47 -5.20
N ILE A 328 22.96 21.42 -5.96
CA ILE A 328 23.74 22.51 -6.56
C ILE A 328 23.66 23.76 -5.69
N VAL A 329 24.82 24.24 -5.25
CA VAL A 329 24.99 25.45 -4.43
C VAL A 329 25.86 26.49 -5.13
N ASP A 330 25.72 27.76 -4.74
CA ASP A 330 26.65 28.81 -5.12
C ASP A 330 27.94 28.78 -4.26
N MET A 331 28.90 29.66 -4.59
CA MET A 331 30.14 29.83 -3.82
C MET A 331 29.94 30.21 -2.34
N LYS A 332 28.72 30.60 -1.94
CA LYS A 332 28.34 30.92 -0.55
C LYS A 332 27.61 29.75 0.13
N GLY A 333 27.52 28.59 -0.52
CA GLY A 333 26.83 27.41 -0.02
C GLY A 333 25.30 27.50 -0.09
N LYS A 334 24.73 28.51 -0.74
CA LYS A 334 23.29 28.64 -0.89
C LYS A 334 22.80 27.74 -2.03
N LYS A 335 21.83 26.87 -1.76
CA LYS A 335 21.16 26.07 -2.81
C LYS A 335 20.60 26.99 -3.90
N ILE A 336 20.92 26.71 -5.15
CA ILE A 336 20.45 27.47 -6.30
C ILE A 336 19.05 26.96 -6.68
N PRO A 337 17.99 27.77 -6.56
CA PRO A 337 16.64 27.34 -6.90
C PRO A 337 16.53 26.93 -8.36
N GLY A 338 15.90 25.79 -8.63
CA GLY A 338 15.67 25.27 -9.98
C GLY A 338 16.88 24.66 -10.70
N ALA A 339 18.07 24.64 -10.06
CA ALA A 339 19.27 24.07 -10.67
C ALA A 339 19.24 22.52 -10.75
N SER A 340 18.59 21.87 -9.79
CA SER A 340 18.19 20.45 -9.85
C SER A 340 16.74 20.33 -9.39
N ARG A 341 16.03 19.34 -9.93
CA ARG A 341 14.69 18.94 -9.48
C ARG A 341 14.74 17.87 -8.40
N ASP A 342 15.90 17.28 -8.15
CA ASP A 342 16.06 16.24 -7.14
C ASP A 342 15.91 16.81 -5.73
N THR A 343 15.27 16.01 -4.89
CA THR A 343 15.01 16.39 -3.50
C THR A 343 15.31 15.24 -2.56
N ILE A 344 15.66 15.59 -1.32
CA ILE A 344 15.76 14.64 -0.22
C ILE A 344 14.67 15.04 0.76
N TRP A 345 13.68 14.17 0.91
CA TRP A 345 12.61 14.37 1.86
C TRP A 345 13.10 13.90 3.23
N ASN A 346 12.80 14.66 4.28
CA ASN A 346 13.14 14.30 5.66
C ASN A 346 12.63 12.90 6.00
N PHE A 347 11.42 12.60 5.51
CA PHE A 347 10.88 11.25 5.43
C PHE A 347 9.90 11.15 4.26
N HIS A 348 9.68 9.92 3.79
CA HIS A 348 8.63 9.58 2.84
C HIS A 348 7.91 8.32 3.29
N CYS A 349 6.64 8.18 2.94
CA CYS A 349 5.82 7.06 3.36
C CYS A 349 5.13 6.40 2.17
N TRP A 350 5.21 5.07 2.10
CA TRP A 350 4.50 4.22 1.15
C TRP A 350 3.83 3.05 1.88
N THR A 351 3.15 2.17 1.15
CA THR A 351 2.57 0.93 1.71
C THR A 351 3.33 -0.28 1.18
N GLU A 352 3.58 -1.26 2.05
CA GLU A 352 3.97 -2.59 1.61
C GLU A 352 2.76 -3.53 1.62
N CYS A 353 2.62 -4.35 0.57
CA CYS A 353 1.64 -5.44 0.52
C CYS A 353 2.33 -6.80 0.37
N TRP A 354 1.81 -7.82 1.03
CA TRP A 354 2.29 -9.20 0.91
C TRP A 354 1.56 -9.95 -0.19
N MET A 355 2.28 -10.39 -1.22
CA MET A 355 1.73 -11.19 -2.31
C MET A 355 2.81 -11.98 -3.07
N LYS A 356 2.38 -13.02 -3.78
CA LYS A 356 3.17 -13.63 -4.85
C LYS A 356 3.26 -12.71 -6.07
N ARG A 357 4.38 -12.80 -6.78
CA ARG A 357 4.65 -12.13 -8.05
C ARG A 357 4.64 -13.15 -9.17
N CYS A 358 3.45 -13.68 -9.47
CA CYS A 358 3.25 -14.64 -10.57
C CYS A 358 3.61 -14.08 -11.96
N ASP A 359 3.83 -12.77 -12.06
CA ASP A 359 4.36 -12.06 -13.22
C ASP A 359 5.90 -12.00 -13.27
N LEU A 360 6.59 -12.40 -12.19
CA LEU A 360 8.04 -12.48 -12.06
C LEU A 360 8.48 -13.89 -11.59
N LYS A 361 9.78 -14.02 -11.28
CA LYS A 361 10.33 -15.21 -10.65
C LYS A 361 9.86 -15.34 -9.17
N PRO A 362 9.67 -16.58 -8.65
CA PRO A 362 9.22 -16.81 -7.28
C PRO A 362 10.11 -16.20 -6.17
N GLU A 363 11.38 -15.96 -6.46
CA GLU A 363 12.29 -15.29 -5.52
C GLU A 363 11.79 -13.90 -5.11
N PHE A 364 11.03 -13.22 -5.96
CA PHE A 364 10.48 -11.87 -5.73
C PHE A 364 9.17 -11.83 -4.94
N ASP A 365 8.62 -12.99 -4.57
CA ASP A 365 7.43 -13.10 -3.71
C ASP A 365 7.64 -12.48 -2.33
N GLY A 366 6.56 -12.05 -1.68
CA GLY A 366 6.55 -11.50 -0.33
C GLY A 366 6.13 -10.03 -0.32
N TRP A 367 6.84 -9.20 0.45
CA TRP A 367 6.55 -7.77 0.57
C TRP A 367 6.88 -6.99 -0.70
N GLN A 368 5.90 -6.20 -1.16
CA GLN A 368 5.98 -5.36 -2.34
C GLN A 368 5.68 -3.90 -1.97
N VAL A 369 6.55 -2.97 -2.37
CA VAL A 369 6.35 -1.52 -2.23
C VAL A 369 5.29 -1.05 -3.20
N LEU A 370 4.34 -0.27 -2.69
CA LEU A 370 3.26 0.42 -3.40
C LEU A 370 3.22 1.84 -2.89
N ASP A 371 3.63 2.79 -3.74
CA ASP A 371 3.61 4.21 -3.40
C ASP A 371 2.51 4.95 -4.15
N ALA A 372 1.54 5.39 -3.36
CA ALA A 372 0.35 6.12 -3.78
C ALA A 372 0.59 7.62 -3.95
N THR A 373 1.75 8.11 -3.52
CA THR A 373 2.14 9.51 -3.65
C THR A 373 2.47 9.80 -5.12
N PRO A 374 1.87 10.83 -5.76
CA PRO A 374 2.12 11.12 -7.16
C PRO A 374 3.48 11.81 -7.34
N GLN A 375 4.56 11.02 -7.40
CA GLN A 375 5.93 11.51 -7.67
C GLN A 375 6.32 11.28 -9.13
N GLU A 376 6.33 10.02 -9.58
CA GLU A 376 6.71 9.63 -10.93
C GLU A 376 5.61 8.81 -11.61
N LYS A 377 5.55 8.89 -12.94
CA LYS A 377 4.58 8.14 -13.74
C LYS A 377 5.14 6.75 -14.09
N SER A 378 4.39 5.71 -13.74
CA SER A 378 4.59 4.33 -14.22
C SER A 378 3.67 4.09 -15.41
N GLU A 379 4.23 3.78 -16.58
CA GLU A 379 3.45 3.53 -17.80
C GLU A 379 2.46 4.67 -18.14
N GLY A 380 2.82 5.91 -17.81
CA GLY A 380 2.02 7.12 -18.09
C GLY A 380 1.02 7.54 -16.99
N ILE A 381 0.89 6.77 -15.91
CA ILE A 381 -0.06 7.00 -14.81
C ILE A 381 0.70 7.15 -13.49
N TYR A 382 0.26 8.02 -12.58
CA TYR A 382 0.81 8.14 -11.23
C TYR A 382 0.44 6.93 -10.36
N CYS A 383 1.17 5.83 -10.54
CA CYS A 383 0.96 4.55 -9.88
C CYS A 383 2.30 3.81 -9.70
N CYS A 384 2.95 3.95 -8.55
CA CYS A 384 4.23 3.29 -8.29
C CYS A 384 4.05 1.91 -7.63
N GLY A 385 4.74 0.88 -8.17
CA GLY A 385 4.74 -0.49 -7.66
C GLY A 385 3.65 -1.38 -8.28
N PRO A 386 3.51 -2.66 -7.87
CA PRO A 386 4.23 -3.31 -6.77
C PRO A 386 5.70 -3.61 -7.10
N THR A 387 6.61 -3.19 -6.24
CA THR A 387 8.06 -3.41 -6.37
C THR A 387 8.55 -4.38 -5.29
N SER A 388 9.23 -5.47 -5.67
CA SER A 388 9.72 -6.43 -4.68
C SER A 388 10.85 -5.85 -3.83
N ILE A 389 10.74 -5.89 -2.50
CA ILE A 389 11.83 -5.43 -1.61
C ILE A 389 13.10 -6.26 -1.78
N LYS A 390 12.97 -7.52 -2.22
CA LYS A 390 14.11 -8.39 -2.54
C LYS A 390 14.80 -7.96 -3.83
N ALA A 391 14.05 -7.48 -4.83
CA ALA A 391 14.63 -6.90 -6.05
C ALA A 391 15.42 -5.64 -5.70
N ILE A 392 14.87 -4.77 -4.83
CA ILE A 392 15.56 -3.58 -4.33
C ILE A 392 16.84 -3.98 -3.59
N LYS A 393 16.75 -4.87 -2.60
CA LYS A 393 17.89 -5.29 -1.78
C LYS A 393 19.04 -5.91 -2.58
N ASN A 394 18.73 -6.62 -3.65
CA ASN A 394 19.72 -7.32 -4.47
C ASN A 394 20.12 -6.56 -5.74
N GLY A 395 19.59 -5.36 -5.97
CA GLY A 395 19.97 -4.51 -7.11
C GLY A 395 19.39 -4.94 -8.45
N HIS A 396 18.28 -5.68 -8.46
CA HIS A 396 17.58 -6.08 -9.69
C HIS A 396 16.67 -4.97 -10.21
N ILE A 397 17.26 -3.81 -10.53
CA ILE A 397 16.53 -2.55 -10.80
C ILE A 397 15.66 -2.55 -12.07
N ASN A 398 15.87 -3.52 -12.96
CA ASN A 398 15.12 -3.65 -14.21
C ASN A 398 13.85 -4.51 -14.08
N GLU A 399 13.62 -5.10 -12.90
CA GLU A 399 12.41 -5.88 -12.64
C GLU A 399 11.18 -4.99 -12.56
N LYS A 400 10.01 -5.54 -12.92
CA LYS A 400 8.75 -4.82 -12.76
C LYS A 400 8.31 -4.82 -11.28
N TYR A 401 7.58 -3.82 -10.81
CA TYR A 401 7.31 -2.52 -11.41
C TYR A 401 8.22 -1.48 -10.75
N ASP A 402 8.61 -0.44 -11.49
CA ASP A 402 9.22 0.79 -10.96
C ASP A 402 10.46 0.57 -10.07
N THR A 403 11.13 -0.58 -10.18
CA THR A 403 12.19 -0.99 -9.23
C THR A 403 13.35 -0.01 -9.20
N LYS A 404 13.70 0.57 -10.35
CA LYS A 404 14.74 1.59 -10.44
C LYS A 404 14.41 2.85 -9.63
N PHE A 405 13.15 3.31 -9.69
CA PHE A 405 12.70 4.47 -8.92
C PHE A 405 12.78 4.17 -7.43
N VAL A 406 12.14 3.09 -6.97
CA VAL A 406 12.12 2.74 -5.54
C VAL A 406 13.52 2.40 -5.00
N PHE A 407 14.39 1.82 -5.83
CA PHE A 407 15.80 1.62 -5.48
C PHE A 407 16.51 2.96 -5.23
N SER A 408 16.27 3.97 -6.06
CA SER A 408 16.82 5.32 -5.88
C SER A 408 16.43 5.91 -4.52
N GLU A 409 15.17 5.74 -4.11
CA GLU A 409 14.63 6.33 -2.88
C GLU A 409 15.39 5.92 -1.62
N VAL A 410 16.02 4.73 -1.65
CA VAL A 410 16.73 4.14 -0.51
C VAL A 410 18.25 4.01 -0.71
N ASN A 411 18.75 4.09 -1.95
CA ASN A 411 20.16 3.84 -2.29
C ASN A 411 20.82 4.97 -3.11
N ALA A 412 20.14 6.06 -3.46
CA ALA A 412 20.78 7.10 -4.26
C ALA A 412 21.99 7.75 -3.54
N ASP A 413 23.02 8.09 -4.30
CA ASP A 413 24.19 8.81 -3.79
C ASP A 413 23.89 10.31 -3.77
N HIS A 414 24.18 11.01 -2.67
CA HIS A 414 24.00 12.47 -2.63
C HIS A 414 25.25 13.19 -3.12
N VAL A 415 25.11 13.94 -4.20
CA VAL A 415 26.22 14.64 -4.87
C VAL A 415 26.04 16.15 -4.69
N SER A 416 27.02 16.79 -4.06
CA SER A 416 27.02 18.24 -3.89
C SER A 416 27.93 18.90 -4.92
N TRP A 417 27.39 19.90 -5.62
CA TRP A 417 28.06 20.65 -6.67
C TRP A 417 28.14 22.14 -6.33
N CYS A 418 29.26 22.78 -6.63
CA CYS A 418 29.41 24.24 -6.57
C CYS A 418 29.33 24.80 -7.98
N LEU A 419 28.49 25.80 -8.19
CA LEU A 419 28.58 26.67 -9.36
C LEU A 419 29.59 27.79 -9.05
N ASP A 420 30.74 27.77 -9.73
CA ASP A 420 31.76 28.80 -9.56
C ASP A 420 31.42 30.10 -10.31
N GLU A 421 32.22 31.15 -10.10
CA GLU A 421 32.01 32.48 -10.72
C GLU A 421 32.10 32.44 -12.26
N ALA A 422 32.83 31.46 -12.82
CA ALA A 422 32.93 31.22 -14.26
C ALA A 422 31.73 30.39 -14.79
N LYS A 423 30.70 30.17 -13.97
CA LYS A 423 29.52 29.34 -14.26
C LYS A 423 29.87 27.87 -14.57
N LYS A 424 30.99 27.37 -14.03
CA LYS A 424 31.37 25.97 -14.15
C LYS A 424 30.93 25.20 -12.90
N LEU A 425 30.28 24.06 -13.10
CA LEU A 425 29.94 23.14 -12.02
C LEU A 425 31.18 22.36 -11.59
N ARG A 426 31.45 22.33 -10.28
CA ARG A 426 32.50 21.53 -9.66
C ARG A 426 31.88 20.61 -8.60
N LYS A 427 32.19 19.31 -8.70
CA LYS A 427 31.79 18.34 -7.67
C LYS A 427 32.57 18.61 -6.39
N ILE A 428 31.87 18.83 -5.27
CA ILE A 428 32.46 19.16 -3.95
C ILE A 428 32.50 17.92 -3.05
N SER A 429 31.46 17.08 -3.13
CA SER A 429 31.38 15.85 -2.34
C SER A 429 30.36 14.87 -2.90
N VAL A 430 30.61 13.58 -2.68
CA VAL A 430 29.63 12.51 -2.81
C VAL A 430 29.46 11.90 -1.42
N ASN A 431 28.21 11.63 -1.03
CA ASN A 431 27.90 10.88 0.16
C ASN A 431 26.95 9.72 -0.18
N THR A 432 27.49 8.51 -0.10
CA THR A 432 26.80 7.27 -0.47
C THR A 432 25.90 6.73 0.64
N SER A 433 25.91 7.36 1.81
CA SER A 433 25.39 6.77 3.05
C SER A 433 24.32 7.63 3.73
N ILE A 434 23.77 8.67 3.10
CA ILE A 434 22.75 9.52 3.76
C ILE A 434 21.33 9.15 3.42
N ILE A 435 21.09 8.55 2.26
CA ILE A 435 19.76 8.20 1.76
C ILE A 435 19.30 6.89 2.41
N GLY A 436 17.99 6.72 2.55
CA GLY A 436 17.40 5.44 2.93
C GLY A 436 17.71 5.01 4.36
N LYS A 437 17.27 5.76 5.37
CA LYS A 437 17.63 5.50 6.78
C LYS A 437 16.42 5.18 7.64
N PHE A 438 16.67 4.33 8.65
CA PHE A 438 15.70 3.92 9.66
C PHE A 438 14.33 3.60 9.06
N ILE A 439 14.31 2.79 8.00
CA ILE A 439 13.09 2.42 7.29
C ILE A 439 12.22 1.70 8.31
N SER A 440 11.08 2.27 8.65
CA SER A 440 10.36 1.94 9.87
C SER A 440 8.93 1.50 9.60
N THR A 441 8.46 0.55 10.40
CA THR A 441 7.06 0.14 10.47
C THR A 441 6.68 -0.26 11.89
N LYS A 442 5.38 -0.46 12.15
CA LYS A 442 4.89 -0.88 13.47
C LYS A 442 5.17 -2.37 13.70
N GLY A 443 5.52 -2.74 14.93
CA GLY A 443 5.66 -4.13 15.34
C GLY A 443 4.35 -4.93 15.36
N VAL A 444 4.44 -6.25 15.10
CA VAL A 444 3.31 -7.19 15.00
C VAL A 444 2.65 -7.53 16.35
N LYS A 445 3.28 -7.15 17.47
CA LYS A 445 2.82 -7.51 18.83
C LYS A 445 2.80 -6.35 19.81
N ASN A 446 3.44 -5.25 19.46
CA ASN A 446 3.60 -4.10 20.32
C ASN A 446 3.47 -2.83 19.49
N ASP A 447 3.38 -1.72 20.19
CA ASP A 447 3.34 -0.39 19.62
C ASP A 447 4.76 0.19 19.44
N GLU A 448 5.76 -0.69 19.34
CA GLU A 448 7.14 -0.30 19.12
C GLU A 448 7.45 -0.16 17.63
N ARG A 449 8.40 0.72 17.35
CA ARG A 449 8.98 0.89 16.02
C ARG A 449 9.91 -0.28 15.72
N VAL A 450 9.70 -0.92 14.58
CA VAL A 450 10.62 -1.90 14.02
C VAL A 450 11.36 -1.26 12.85
N ASP A 451 12.69 -1.26 12.94
CA ASP A 451 13.57 -0.89 11.84
C ASP A 451 13.72 -2.08 10.88
N ILE A 452 13.35 -1.87 9.63
CA ILE A 452 13.37 -2.84 8.54
C ILE A 452 14.36 -2.45 7.43
N THR A 453 15.29 -1.51 7.67
CA THR A 453 16.28 -1.07 6.66
C THR A 453 17.07 -2.24 6.08
N ILE A 454 17.40 -3.25 6.90
CA ILE A 454 18.14 -4.44 6.46
C ILE A 454 17.40 -5.28 5.40
N PHE A 455 16.09 -5.09 5.24
CA PHE A 455 15.31 -5.75 4.19
C PHE A 455 15.30 -4.98 2.87
N TYR A 456 15.68 -3.70 2.87
CA TYR A 456 15.78 -2.86 1.69
C TYR A 456 17.21 -2.76 1.14
N LYS A 457 18.21 -2.78 2.02
CA LYS A 457 19.61 -2.67 1.60
C LYS A 457 20.58 -3.35 2.55
N CYS A 458 21.73 -3.69 2.00
CA CYS A 458 22.86 -4.25 2.74
C CYS A 458 23.54 -3.17 3.61
N PRO A 459 24.26 -3.54 4.68
CA PRO A 459 25.02 -2.59 5.47
C PRO A 459 26.01 -1.79 4.60
N GLU A 460 26.03 -0.47 4.79
CA GLU A 460 26.92 0.45 4.07
C GLU A 460 28.39 0.01 4.23
N GLY A 461 29.13 -0.07 3.12
CA GLY A 461 30.52 -0.49 3.07
C GLY A 461 30.74 -2.00 2.97
N SER A 462 29.70 -2.84 3.06
CA SER A 462 29.83 -4.29 2.98
C SER A 462 30.11 -4.79 1.56
N ALA A 463 30.58 -6.03 1.43
CA ALA A 463 30.80 -6.64 0.12
C ALA A 463 29.47 -6.87 -0.63
N GLU A 464 28.42 -7.21 0.09
CA GLU A 464 27.06 -7.43 -0.43
C GLU A 464 26.44 -6.12 -0.92
N GLU A 465 26.70 -5.00 -0.24
CA GLU A 465 26.30 -3.68 -0.72
C GLU A 465 26.96 -3.39 -2.07
N ARG A 466 28.28 -3.61 -2.22
CA ARG A 466 28.96 -3.42 -3.51
C ARG A 466 28.39 -4.34 -4.59
N GLN A 467 28.12 -5.59 -4.26
CA GLN A 467 27.50 -6.52 -5.20
C GLN A 467 26.11 -6.03 -5.66
N THR A 468 25.34 -5.41 -4.77
CA THR A 468 24.03 -4.82 -5.07
C THR A 468 24.15 -3.71 -6.13
N TYR A 469 25.10 -2.78 -5.97
CA TYR A 469 25.35 -1.73 -6.97
C TYR A 469 25.89 -2.27 -8.29
N ASN A 470 26.75 -3.29 -8.24
CA ASN A 470 27.23 -3.99 -9.44
C ASN A 470 26.07 -4.64 -10.20
N ASN A 471 25.16 -5.33 -9.50
CA ASN A 471 23.97 -5.94 -10.11
C ASN A 471 23.06 -4.89 -10.76
N ALA A 472 23.00 -3.69 -10.17
CA ALA A 472 22.24 -2.57 -10.71
C ALA A 472 22.95 -1.88 -11.90
N ASN A 473 24.13 -2.37 -12.33
CA ASN A 473 24.99 -1.76 -13.34
C ASN A 473 25.29 -0.27 -13.06
N ILE A 474 25.48 0.06 -11.78
CA ILE A 474 25.82 1.41 -11.35
C ILE A 474 27.33 1.47 -11.17
N GLU A 475 28.02 2.17 -12.06
CA GLU A 475 29.39 2.59 -11.78
C GLU A 475 29.33 3.69 -10.71
N ARG A 476 29.57 3.32 -9.44
CA ARG A 476 29.77 4.32 -8.39
C ARG A 476 30.92 5.21 -8.81
N ILE A 477 30.66 6.51 -8.97
CA ILE A 477 31.72 7.48 -9.30
C ILE A 477 32.65 7.55 -8.09
N ASN A 478 33.77 6.85 -8.18
CA ASN A 478 34.89 7.00 -7.25
C ASN A 478 35.42 8.43 -7.43
N ILE A 479 35.01 9.35 -6.56
CA ILE A 479 35.85 10.52 -6.34
C ILE A 479 37.07 10.00 -5.57
N GLU A 480 38.28 10.28 -6.06
CA GLU A 480 39.46 10.20 -5.20
C GLU A 480 39.15 10.95 -3.90
N PRO A 481 39.39 10.37 -2.72
CA PRO A 481 39.18 11.08 -1.48
C PRO A 481 40.03 12.35 -1.54
N VAL A 482 39.37 13.49 -1.76
CA VAL A 482 40.01 14.78 -1.53
C VAL A 482 40.40 14.72 -0.07
N ASP A 483 41.70 14.74 0.23
CA ASP A 483 42.18 14.71 1.60
C ASP A 483 41.75 16.01 2.27
N LYS A 484 40.55 15.97 2.86
CA LYS A 484 39.92 17.14 3.48
C LYS A 484 40.68 17.41 4.76
N GLU A 485 41.51 18.44 4.73
CA GLU A 485 42.27 18.88 5.91
C GLU A 485 41.35 19.49 6.98
N ILE A 486 40.24 20.12 6.57
CA ILE A 486 39.27 20.76 7.46
C ILE A 486 37.98 19.96 7.53
N TYR A 487 37.51 19.70 8.75
CA TYR A 487 36.25 19.03 9.04
C TYR A 487 35.35 19.95 9.86
N LEU A 488 34.06 19.97 9.51
CA LEU A 488 33.02 20.71 10.22
C LEU A 488 31.96 19.72 10.70
N LYS A 489 31.58 19.82 11.98
CA LYS A 489 30.48 19.07 12.58
C LYS A 489 29.53 20.04 13.28
N VAL A 490 28.25 19.97 12.91
CA VAL A 490 27.18 20.70 13.61
C VAL A 490 26.61 19.80 14.70
N ILE A 491 26.54 20.30 15.92
CA ILE A 491 25.92 19.62 17.06
C ILE A 491 24.69 20.42 17.48
N THR A 492 23.55 19.73 17.53
CA THR A 492 22.28 20.27 18.00
C THR A 492 21.78 19.43 19.16
N PRO A 493 21.09 20.02 20.14
CA PRO A 493 20.42 19.23 21.17
C PRO A 493 19.38 18.28 20.57
N ILE A 494 19.26 17.08 21.16
CA ILE A 494 18.45 15.97 20.63
C ILE A 494 16.94 16.29 20.73
N LYS A 495 16.53 17.09 21.72
CA LYS A 495 15.15 17.51 21.93
C LYS A 495 15.08 19.03 22.04
N HIS A 496 14.18 19.61 21.26
CA HIS A 496 13.85 21.04 21.28
C HIS A 496 12.34 21.21 21.34
N MET A 497 11.89 22.20 22.10
CA MET A 497 10.47 22.54 22.19
C MET A 497 10.15 23.69 21.23
N ASN A 498 9.06 23.53 20.49
CA ASN A 498 8.55 24.62 19.67
C ASN A 498 8.21 25.82 20.58
N GLY A 499 8.72 27.00 20.22
CA GLY A 499 8.53 28.23 21.00
C GLY A 499 9.73 28.61 21.88
N SER A 500 10.80 27.82 21.91
CA SER A 500 12.06 28.15 22.59
C SER A 500 13.17 28.51 21.59
N ASP A 501 14.19 29.22 22.06
CA ASP A 501 15.41 29.50 21.29
C ASP A 501 16.17 28.20 20.97
N LEU A 502 16.85 28.17 19.82
CA LEU A 502 17.62 27.03 19.33
C LEU A 502 19.12 27.34 19.38
N ASP A 503 19.81 26.72 20.34
CA ASP A 503 21.27 26.78 20.43
C ASP A 503 21.92 25.68 19.58
N ILE A 504 22.92 26.06 18.78
CA ILE A 504 23.64 25.17 17.87
C ILE A 504 25.14 25.36 18.11
N GLU A 505 25.86 24.26 18.32
CA GLU A 505 27.32 24.25 18.43
C GLU A 505 27.95 23.78 17.13
N ILE A 506 29.10 24.37 16.77
CA ILE A 506 29.84 24.02 15.56
C ILE A 506 31.27 23.71 15.93
N TYR A 507 31.70 22.51 15.57
CA TYR A 507 33.03 22.00 15.80
C TYR A 507 33.81 22.00 14.51
N LEU A 508 35.00 22.59 14.55
CA LEU A 508 35.93 22.61 13.44
C LEU A 508 37.19 21.87 13.84
N SER A 509 37.67 21.01 12.97
CA SER A 509 38.93 20.28 13.16
C SER A 509 39.82 20.49 11.96
N ASN A 510 41.06 20.94 12.21
CA ASN A 510 42.11 21.01 11.22
C ASN A 510 43.09 19.84 11.41
N LYS A 511 43.13 18.93 10.44
CA LYS A 511 44.07 17.81 10.36
C LYS A 511 45.35 18.16 9.60
N ALA A 512 45.46 19.35 9.00
CA ALA A 512 46.72 19.80 8.41
C ALA A 512 47.78 20.01 9.50
N THR A 513 49.04 19.94 9.08
CA THR A 513 50.20 20.25 9.93
C THR A 513 50.38 21.75 10.18
N LYS A 514 49.67 22.59 9.42
CA LYS A 514 49.74 24.05 9.49
C LYS A 514 48.40 24.64 9.89
N GLU A 515 48.44 25.82 10.51
CA GLU A 515 47.26 26.64 10.70
C GLU A 515 46.60 26.97 9.36
N LYS A 516 45.28 26.98 9.35
CA LYS A 516 44.46 27.32 8.18
C LYS A 516 43.51 28.43 8.57
N TYR A 517 43.18 29.28 7.60
CA TYR A 517 42.20 30.34 7.74
C TYR A 517 40.96 29.95 6.97
N CYS A 518 39.79 30.01 7.62
CA CYS A 518 38.54 29.59 7.02
C CYS A 518 37.49 30.68 7.11
N ASP A 519 36.73 30.85 6.04
CA ASP A 519 35.48 31.59 6.04
C ASP A 519 34.33 30.62 6.32
N ILE A 520 33.49 30.96 7.29
CA ILE A 520 32.39 30.12 7.76
C ILE A 520 31.10 30.90 7.65
N MET A 521 30.16 30.33 6.89
CA MET A 521 28.80 30.84 6.77
C MET A 521 27.82 29.78 7.27
N ILE A 522 26.98 30.18 8.23
CA ILE A 522 25.96 29.34 8.83
C ILE A 522 24.62 30.01 8.59
N THR A 523 23.67 29.27 8.04
CA THR A 523 22.31 29.75 7.82
C THR A 523 21.31 28.71 8.29
N ALA A 524 20.36 29.14 9.11
CA ALA A 524 19.24 28.33 9.56
C ALA A 524 17.99 28.74 8.78
N HIS A 525 17.24 27.75 8.29
CA HIS A 525 16.02 27.95 7.54
C HIS A 525 14.90 27.04 8.04
N THR A 526 13.68 27.55 8.05
CA THR A 526 12.47 26.73 8.16
C THR A 526 12.22 26.04 6.83
N ILE A 527 11.93 24.75 6.87
CA ILE A 527 11.68 23.92 5.68
C ILE A 527 10.37 23.15 5.83
N LEU A 528 9.75 22.78 4.70
CA LEU A 528 8.74 21.72 4.66
C LEU A 528 9.42 20.34 4.74
N TYR A 529 8.65 19.30 5.07
CA TYR A 529 9.22 17.96 5.27
C TYR A 529 9.80 17.33 3.99
N ASN A 530 9.34 17.78 2.82
CA ASN A 530 9.88 17.40 1.50
C ASN A 530 11.19 18.15 1.13
N GLY A 531 11.70 19.01 2.01
CA GLY A 531 12.95 19.75 1.80
C GLY A 531 12.79 21.13 1.19
N GLU A 532 11.57 21.60 0.90
CA GLU A 532 11.34 22.95 0.39
C GLU A 532 11.70 24.01 1.44
N ILE A 533 12.53 24.99 1.05
CA ILE A 533 12.99 26.07 1.94
C ILE A 533 11.98 27.20 1.96
N LEU A 534 11.49 27.57 3.14
CA LEU A 534 10.49 28.64 3.31
C LEU A 534 11.12 29.98 3.70
N LYS A 535 11.73 30.06 4.89
CA LYS A 535 12.20 31.32 5.48
C LYS A 535 13.51 31.13 6.23
N LYS A 536 14.41 32.09 6.14
CA LYS A 536 15.63 32.15 6.95
C LYS A 536 15.30 32.59 8.38
N CYS A 537 15.70 31.82 9.37
CA CYS A 537 15.49 32.11 10.80
C CYS A 537 16.79 32.46 11.55
N GLY A 538 17.97 32.17 10.99
CA GLY A 538 19.25 32.52 11.61
C GLY A 538 20.36 32.64 10.58
N LYS A 539 21.36 33.48 10.88
CA LYS A 539 22.60 33.58 10.09
C LYS A 539 23.76 33.98 10.99
N LYS A 540 24.90 33.32 10.83
CA LYS A 540 26.19 33.73 11.41
C LYS A 540 27.29 33.59 10.38
N ASN A 541 28.15 34.60 10.29
CA ASN A 541 29.30 34.62 9.40
C ASN A 541 30.54 34.93 10.23
N GLU A 542 31.59 34.14 10.02
CA GLU A 542 32.93 34.42 10.56
C GLU A 542 33.90 34.36 9.39
N SER A 543 34.75 35.37 9.24
CA SER A 543 35.73 35.44 8.16
C SER A 543 37.14 35.38 8.72
N ASN A 544 38.04 34.78 7.95
CA ASN A 544 39.45 34.65 8.32
C ASN A 544 39.66 33.99 9.70
N LEU A 545 38.84 32.98 10.04
CA LEU A 545 38.93 32.28 11.33
C LEU A 545 40.19 31.39 11.35
N PRO A 546 41.16 31.62 12.27
CA PRO A 546 42.33 30.77 12.39
C PRO A 546 41.95 29.44 13.05
N ILE A 547 42.28 28.34 12.38
CA ILE A 547 42.10 26.98 12.90
C ILE A 547 43.48 26.34 13.01
N GLY A 548 44.01 26.30 14.23
CA GLY A 548 45.32 25.71 14.52
C GLY A 548 45.38 24.21 14.18
N PRO A 549 46.59 23.66 13.94
CA PRO A 549 46.76 22.24 13.67
C PRO A 549 46.33 21.40 14.89
N LYS A 550 45.84 20.19 14.65
CA LYS A 550 45.42 19.26 15.72
C LYS A 550 46.50 19.13 16.81
N LYS A 551 46.17 19.50 18.06
CA LYS A 551 46.94 19.12 19.25
C LYS A 551 46.34 17.84 19.86
N GLY A 552 46.92 16.68 19.54
CA GLY A 552 46.65 15.41 20.24
C GLY A 552 45.35 14.68 19.87
N ASN A 553 45.34 13.37 20.16
CA ASN A 553 44.27 12.43 19.80
C ASN A 553 42.95 12.75 20.52
N VAL A 554 41.88 13.02 19.75
CA VAL A 554 40.49 12.94 20.20
C VAL A 554 39.91 11.65 19.59
N PRO A 555 39.29 10.74 20.37
CA PRO A 555 38.80 9.47 19.84
C PRO A 555 37.68 9.70 18.82
N MET A 556 37.66 8.86 17.78
CA MET A 556 36.57 8.75 16.80
C MET A 556 35.31 8.19 17.43
#